data_AF-A0A970GVJ2-F1
#
_entry.id   AF-A0A970GVJ2-F1
#
_cell.length_a   1.000
_cell.length_b   1.000
_cell.length_c   1.000
_cell.angle_alpha   90.00
_cell.angle_beta   90.00
_cell.angle_gamma   90.00
#
_symmetry.space_group_name_H-M   'P 1'
#
loop_
_entity.id
_entity.type
_entity.pdbx_description
1 polymer ?
#
loop_
_entity_poly.entity_id
_entity_poly.type
_entity_poly.pdbx_seq_one_letter_code
_entity_poly.pdbx_strand_id
1 'polypeptide(L)' 'MKIDSVTAYVFQIPLKTPFRISAGEIRVKDGILFACRSGDYVGWGEAAVDEVPFYA' A
#
# COMPACT_ATOMS: atom_id res chain seq x y z
N MET A 1 -14.41 -20.56 -2.81
CA MET A 1 -13.11 -19.86 -2.95
C MET A 1 -12.33 -20.09 -1.67
N LYS A 2 -11.08 -20.56 -1.74
CA LYS A 2 -10.20 -20.78 -0.56
C LYS A 2 -8.91 -19.99 -0.80
N ILE A 3 -8.42 -19.28 0.22
CA ILE A 3 -7.15 -18.58 0.16
C ILE A 3 -6.06 -19.53 0.68
N ASP A 4 -5.04 -19.79 -0.14
CA ASP A 4 -3.93 -20.68 0.21
C ASP A 4 -2.81 -19.93 0.91
N SER A 5 -2.56 -18.67 0.50
CA SER A 5 -1.60 -17.78 1.15
C SER A 5 -1.92 -16.32 0.89
N VAL A 6 -1.46 -15.48 1.80
CA VAL A 6 -1.46 -14.02 1.68
C VAL A 6 -0.03 -13.54 1.91
N THR A 7 0.48 -12.71 1.00
CA THR A 7 1.78 -12.03 1.16
C THR A 7 1.56 -10.53 1.20
N ALA A 8 2.17 -9.85 2.17
CA ALA A 8 2.18 -8.40 2.28
C ALA A 8 3.54 -7.85 1.85
N TYR A 9 3.53 -6.93 0.89
CA TYR A 9 4.71 -6.21 0.41
C TYR A 9 4.59 -4.76 0.84
N VAL A 10 5.46 -4.32 1.74
CA VAL A 10 5.62 -2.89 2.04
C VAL A 10 6.34 -2.25 0.86
N PHE A 11 5.79 -1.15 0.34
CA PHE A 11 6.41 -0.41 -0.75
C PHE A 11 6.61 1.07 -0.39
N GLN A 12 7.58 1.68 -1.05
CA GLN A 12 7.84 3.10 -1.01
C GLN A 12 8.10 3.60 -2.43
N ILE A 13 7.29 4.55 -2.90
CA ILE A 13 7.43 5.13 -4.24
C ILE A 13 7.71 6.63 -4.12
N PRO A 14 8.89 7.12 -4.56
CA PRO A 14 9.16 8.55 -4.63
C PRO A 14 8.17 9.26 -5.55
N LEU A 15 7.54 10.34 -5.06
CA LEU A 15 6.60 11.12 -5.85
C LEU A 15 7.36 12.01 -6.82
N LYS A 16 6.93 12.01 -8.09
CA LYS A 16 7.47 12.90 -9.13
C LYS A 16 7.31 14.38 -8.75
N THR A 17 6.18 14.71 -8.13
CA THR A 17 5.88 16.06 -7.65
C THR A 17 5.40 15.94 -6.20
N PRO A 18 6.23 16.30 -5.21
CA PRO A 18 5.80 16.43 -3.83
C PRO A 18 4.63 17.41 -3.69
N PHE A 19 3.76 17.18 -2.72
CA PHE A 19 2.62 18.07 -2.47
C PHE A 19 2.32 18.21 -0.98
N ARG A 20 1.62 19.29 -0.62
CA ARG A 20 1.20 19.55 0.76
C ARG A 20 -0.08 18.78 1.10
N ILE A 21 -0.07 18.17 2.27
CA ILE A 21 -1.21 17.56 2.95
C ILE A 21 -1.51 18.31 4.25
N SER A 22 -2.58 17.95 4.96
CA SER A 22 -2.93 18.54 6.27
C SER A 22 -1.82 18.40 7.32
N ALA A 23 -0.98 17.37 7.21
CA ALA A 23 0.11 17.06 8.13
C ALA A 23 1.51 17.51 7.66
N GLY A 24 1.62 18.30 6.58
CA GLY A 24 2.91 18.78 6.08
C GLY A 24 3.08 18.57 4.58
N GLU A 25 4.24 18.08 4.16
CA GLU A 25 4.54 17.75 2.76
C GLU A 25 4.81 16.26 2.62
N ILE A 26 4.21 15.63 1.61
CA ILE A 26 4.48 14.24 1.25
C ILE A 26 5.40 14.17 0.02
N ARG A 27 6.48 13.39 0.14
CA ARG A 27 7.51 13.22 -0.91
C ARG A 27 7.61 11.78 -1.41
N VAL A 28 7.10 10.82 -0.63
CA VAL A 28 7.10 9.38 -0.89
C VAL A 28 5.70 8.88 -0.61
N LYS A 29 5.18 7.98 -1.46
CA LYS A 29 3.98 7.21 -1.15
C LYS A 29 4.39 5.90 -0.50
N ASP A 30 4.04 5.77 0.77
CA ASP A 30 4.08 4.50 1.48
C ASP A 30 2.79 3.72 1.24
N GLY A 31 2.86 2.41 1.41
CA GLY A 31 1.68 1.55 1.34
C GLY A 31 2.03 0.08 1.42
N ILE A 32 0.99 -0.75 1.37
CA ILE A 32 1.12 -2.20 1.38
C ILE A 32 0.36 -2.79 0.19
N LEU A 33 1.04 -3.60 -0.61
CA LEU A 33 0.41 -4.46 -1.60
C LEU A 33 0.21 -5.85 -1.03
N PHE A 34 -1.00 -6.39 -1.16
CA PHE A 34 -1.35 -7.74 -0.78
C PHE A 34 -1.48 -8.61 -2.01
N ALA A 35 -0.80 -9.76 -2.01
CA ALA A 35 -1.02 -10.83 -2.97
C ALA A 35 -1.73 -12.00 -2.29
N CYS A 36 -2.96 -12.29 -2.72
CA CYS A 36 -3.73 -13.43 -2.24
C CYS A 36 -3.72 -14.54 -3.30
N ARG A 37 -3.19 -15.72 -2.98
CA ARG A 37 -3.20 -16.89 -3.88
C ARG A 37 -4.36 -17.83 -3.58
N SER A 38 -4.98 -18.36 -4.64
CA SER A 38 -6.03 -19.39 -4.62
C SER A 38 -5.83 -20.31 -5.83
N GLY A 39 -5.16 -21.44 -5.65
CA GLY A 39 -4.66 -22.27 -6.74
C GLY A 39 -3.68 -21.50 -7.62
N ASP A 40 -3.92 -21.51 -8.94
CA ASP A 40 -3.07 -20.82 -9.92
C ASP A 40 -3.39 -19.32 -10.08
N TYR A 41 -4.41 -18.83 -9.39
CA TYR A 41 -4.81 -17.43 -9.44
C TYR A 41 -4.13 -16.61 -8.35
N VAL A 42 -3.82 -15.35 -8.68
CA VAL A 42 -3.41 -14.35 -7.71
C VAL A 42 -4.30 -13.12 -7.83
N GLY A 43 -4.86 -12.68 -6.70
CA GLY A 43 -5.55 -11.41 -6.57
C GLY A 43 -4.64 -10.39 -5.89
N TRP A 44 -4.71 -9.14 -6.32
CA TRP A 44 -3.95 -8.03 -5.76
C TRP A 44 -4.88 -7.01 -5.11
N GLY A 45 -4.46 -6.48 -3.96
CA GLY A 45 -5.13 -5.37 -3.29
C GLY A 45 -4.11 -4.42 -2.70
N GLU A 46 -4.50 -3.16 -2.53
CA GLU A 46 -3.64 -2.12 -1.96
C GLU A 46 -4.28 -1.57 -0.67
N ALA A 47 -3.46 -1.43 0.37
CA ALA A 47 -3.75 -0.52 1.47
C ALA A 47 -2.92 0.76 1.27
N ALA A 48 -3.61 1.82 0.85
CA ALA A 48 -3.01 3.14 0.60
C ALA A 48 -2.85 3.94 1.90
N VAL A 49 -2.28 3.30 2.93
CA VAL A 49 -1.99 3.90 4.24
C VAL A 49 -0.67 4.64 4.22
N ASP A 50 -0.50 5.57 5.14
CA ASP A 50 0.76 6.31 5.34
C ASP A 50 1.39 5.91 6.68
N GLU A 51 2.71 6.08 6.82
CA GLU A 51 3.43 5.69 8.04
C GLU A 51 2.91 6.44 9.28
N VAL A 52 2.47 7.68 9.09
CA VAL A 52 1.98 8.55 10.16
C VAL A 52 0.44 8.58 10.14
N PRO A 53 -0.24 8.36 11.28
CA PRO A 53 -1.70 8.36 11.35
C PRO A 53 -2.27 9.79 11.38
N PHE A 54 -2.21 10.49 10.26
CA PHE A 54 -2.77 11.86 10.15
C PHE A 54 -4.22 11.91 9.65
N TYR A 55 -4.77 10.77 9.21
CA TYR A 55 -6.16 10.63 8.78
C TYR A 55 -6.89 9.75 9.81
N ALA A 56 -7.54 10.40 10.78
CA ALA A 56 -8.27 9.78 11.89
C ALA A 56 -9.72 10.26 11.93
#